data_AF-A0A3N5ENV6-F1
#
_entry.id   AF-A0A3N5ENV6-F1
#
_cell.length_a   1.000
_cell.length_b   1.000
_cell.length_c   1.000
_cell.angle_alpha   90.00
_cell.angle_beta   90.00
_cell.angle_gamma   90.00
#
_symmetry.space_group_name_H-M   'P 1'
#
loop_
_entity.id
_entity.type
_entity.pdbx_description
1 polymer ?
#
loop_
_entity_poly.entity_id
_entity_poly.type
_entity_poly.pdbx_seq_one_letter_code
_entity_poly.pdbx_strand_id
1 'polypeptide(L)'
;MGVPVDCRDRPRGRPARPLRPPARARGGSLRVYRAVPDDPPASPASGPPSDRPAEPRREPPSGTAGAPAGRELRAAARAAWSLAEPRAKAAAAAALGVEPLLGPDPQARFDDGLRPGRPALPRLVHPRDVPQRGAGTADGRAALLHAIAHIEFNAVDLALDAVWRFDGLPHAWYLDWARVAAEEALHFGLLADELERRGHGYGDWDAHDGLWEMAMRTRHDPLARMALVPRLMEARGLDVTPLIQRKLEQAGDSVAV
;
A
#
# COMPACT_ATOMS: atom_id res chain seq x y z
N MET A 1 -69.79 -14.17 10.23
CA MET A 1 -69.18 -15.41 10.75
C MET A 1 -67.67 -15.25 10.69
N GLY A 2 -67.05 -14.86 11.81
CA GLY A 2 -65.60 -14.76 11.97
C GLY A 2 -65.16 -15.73 13.06
N VAL A 3 -64.23 -16.61 12.73
CA VAL A 3 -63.70 -17.63 13.66
C VAL A 3 -62.58 -16.98 14.49
N PRO A 4 -62.55 -17.11 15.83
CA PRO A 4 -61.46 -16.59 16.64
C PRO A 4 -60.28 -17.58 16.62
N VAL A 5 -59.07 -17.08 16.38
CA VAL A 5 -57.83 -17.87 16.49
C VAL A 5 -57.34 -17.80 17.93
N ASP A 6 -57.23 -18.96 18.57
CA ASP A 6 -56.74 -19.15 19.93
C ASP A 6 -55.21 -18.92 20.00
N CYS A 7 -54.79 -18.01 20.87
CA CYS A 7 -53.39 -17.58 21.06
C CYS A 7 -52.67 -18.39 22.15
N ARG A 8 -52.92 -19.71 22.25
CA ARG A 8 -52.28 -20.58 23.25
C ARG A 8 -51.58 -21.77 22.61
N ASP A 9 -50.48 -21.50 21.92
CA ASP A 9 -49.35 -22.44 21.84
C ASP A 9 -48.10 -21.76 21.24
N ARG A 10 -47.31 -21.12 22.11
CA ARG A 10 -45.91 -20.79 21.82
C ARG A 10 -45.01 -21.75 22.60
N PRO A 11 -44.11 -22.50 21.94
CA PRO A 11 -43.14 -23.33 22.65
C PRO A 11 -42.17 -22.44 23.45
N ARG A 12 -42.02 -22.75 24.74
CA ARG A 12 -41.10 -22.07 25.66
C ARG A 12 -39.66 -22.32 25.20
N GLY A 13 -38.93 -21.24 24.91
CA GLY A 13 -37.52 -21.29 24.52
C GLY A 13 -36.63 -21.90 25.61
N ARG A 14 -35.65 -22.70 25.20
CA ARG A 14 -34.59 -23.21 26.09
C ARG A 14 -33.72 -22.04 26.60
N PRO A 15 -33.26 -22.05 27.86
CA PRO A 15 -32.34 -21.03 28.35
C PRO A 15 -30.98 -21.14 27.65
N ALA A 16 -30.41 -19.98 27.28
CA ALA A 16 -29.09 -19.87 26.69
C ALA A 16 -28.00 -20.32 27.67
N ARG A 17 -27.06 -21.13 27.18
CA ARG A 17 -25.88 -21.60 27.92
C ARG A 17 -24.85 -20.46 27.98
N PRO A 18 -24.23 -20.15 29.14
CA PRO A 18 -23.21 -19.11 29.19
C PRO A 18 -21.96 -19.53 28.41
N LEU A 19 -21.48 -18.63 27.56
CA LEU A 19 -20.23 -18.76 26.80
C LEU A 19 -19.03 -18.75 27.77
N ARG A 20 -18.19 -19.78 27.71
CA ARG A 20 -16.89 -19.79 28.37
C ARG A 20 -15.95 -18.79 27.69
N PRO A 21 -15.16 -18.00 28.43
CA PRO A 21 -14.13 -17.17 27.83
C PRO A 21 -13.00 -18.06 27.25
N PRO A 22 -12.39 -17.68 26.11
CA PRO A 22 -11.27 -18.42 25.55
C PRO A 22 -10.03 -18.32 26.45
N ALA A 23 -9.27 -19.40 26.50
CA ALA A 23 -8.01 -19.51 27.24
C ALA A 23 -6.96 -18.53 26.68
N ARG A 24 -6.22 -17.87 27.58
CA ARG A 24 -5.07 -17.02 27.23
C ARG A 24 -4.01 -17.86 26.50
N ALA A 25 -3.83 -17.61 25.20
CA ALA A 25 -2.62 -18.02 24.50
C ALA A 25 -1.43 -17.22 25.03
N ARG A 26 -0.39 -17.94 25.47
CA ARG A 26 0.88 -17.37 25.94
C ARG A 26 1.78 -17.12 24.73
N GLY A 27 2.36 -15.92 24.68
CA GLY A 27 3.73 -15.69 24.18
C GLY A 27 3.94 -15.63 22.67
N GLY A 28 3.72 -14.46 22.08
CA GLY A 28 4.30 -14.03 20.81
C GLY A 28 4.65 -12.55 20.92
N SER A 29 5.95 -12.24 20.92
CA SER A 29 6.51 -10.91 21.24
C SER A 29 6.13 -9.87 20.17
N LEU A 30 5.02 -9.15 20.36
CA LEU A 30 4.82 -7.85 19.73
C LEU A 30 5.87 -6.88 20.29
N ARG A 31 6.80 -6.42 19.44
CA ARG A 31 7.58 -5.22 19.75
C ARG A 31 6.64 -4.03 19.73
N VAL A 32 6.20 -3.64 20.92
CA VAL A 32 5.53 -2.36 21.17
C VAL A 32 6.54 -1.25 20.88
N TYR A 33 6.22 -0.36 19.94
CA TYR A 33 6.95 0.90 19.79
C TYR A 33 6.87 1.67 21.12
N ARG A 34 8.01 1.81 21.79
CA ARG A 34 8.12 2.63 23.00
C ARG A 34 8.07 4.09 22.54
N ALA A 35 7.09 4.86 23.03
CA ALA A 35 7.08 6.31 22.85
C ALA A 35 8.39 6.90 23.41
N VAL A 36 9.05 7.73 22.61
CA VAL A 36 10.17 8.56 23.06
C VAL A 36 9.56 9.75 23.82
N PRO A 37 9.98 10.07 25.05
CA PRO A 37 9.48 11.23 25.75
C PRO A 37 9.90 12.53 25.04
N ASP A 38 8.96 13.48 24.96
CA ASP A 38 9.18 14.83 24.43
C ASP A 38 10.14 15.62 25.31
N ASP A 39 11.39 15.82 24.87
CA ASP A 39 12.23 16.90 25.38
C ASP A 39 11.99 18.15 24.52
N PRO A 40 11.60 19.30 25.10
CA PRO A 40 11.45 20.54 24.35
C PRO A 40 12.83 21.07 23.90
N PRO A 41 12.94 21.71 22.73
CA PRO A 41 14.21 22.28 22.29
C PRO A 41 14.61 23.45 23.19
N ALA A 42 15.87 23.42 23.65
CA ALA A 42 16.47 24.52 24.40
C ALA A 42 16.51 25.82 23.56
N SER A 43 16.03 26.92 24.14
CA SER A 43 16.15 28.26 23.55
C SER A 43 17.63 28.68 23.43
N PRO A 44 18.03 29.37 22.35
CA PRO A 44 19.38 29.88 22.23
C PRO A 44 19.60 31.06 23.19
N ALA A 45 20.60 30.95 24.06
CA ALA A 45 21.05 32.02 24.92
C ALA A 45 21.78 33.10 24.09
N SER A 46 21.32 34.34 24.22
CA SER A 46 21.95 35.54 23.64
C SER A 46 23.24 35.87 24.39
N GLY A 47 24.40 35.64 23.75
CA GLY A 47 25.71 36.14 24.22
C GLY A 47 26.01 37.55 23.68
N PRO A 48 26.84 38.36 24.37
CA PRO A 48 27.14 39.73 23.95
C PRO A 48 28.07 39.79 22.72
N PRO A 49 28.07 40.91 21.96
CA PRO A 49 28.84 41.03 20.72
C PRO A 49 30.36 41.10 21.00
N SER A 50 31.13 40.31 20.25
CA SER A 50 32.59 40.27 20.28
C SER A 50 33.18 41.21 19.22
N ASP A 51 33.82 42.29 19.65
CA ASP A 51 34.67 43.14 18.81
C ASP A 51 35.97 42.40 18.44
N ARG A 52 35.98 41.75 17.27
CA ARG A 52 37.21 41.31 16.59
C ARG A 52 37.23 41.79 15.14
N PRO A 53 38.36 42.31 14.64
CA PRO A 53 38.48 42.74 13.25
C PRO A 53 38.36 41.55 12.29
N ALA A 54 37.69 41.77 11.16
CA ALA A 54 37.39 40.76 10.16
C ALA A 54 38.67 40.26 9.45
N GLU A 55 38.96 38.95 9.58
CA GLU A 55 39.96 38.27 8.77
C GLU A 55 39.47 38.12 7.31
N PRO A 56 40.36 38.21 6.32
CA PRO A 56 39.99 38.04 4.92
C PRO A 56 39.48 36.61 4.66
N ARG A 57 38.27 36.53 4.08
CA ARG A 57 37.63 35.26 3.69
C ARG A 57 38.55 34.50 2.74
N ARG A 58 39.14 33.39 3.22
CA ARG A 58 39.73 32.39 2.33
C ARG A 58 38.59 31.69 1.60
N GLU A 59 38.59 31.81 0.27
CA GLU A 59 37.71 31.03 -0.60
C GLU A 59 37.90 29.54 -0.30
N PRO A 60 36.81 28.76 -0.14
CA PRO A 60 36.95 27.31 -0.02
C PRO A 60 37.51 26.77 -1.34
N PRO A 61 38.42 25.77 -1.30
CA PRO A 61 38.90 25.16 -2.52
C PRO A 61 37.72 24.59 -3.31
N SER A 62 37.63 24.97 -4.57
CA SER A 62 36.77 24.42 -5.61
C SER A 62 37.19 22.99 -5.92
N GLY A 63 37.01 22.10 -4.94
CA GLY A 63 37.04 20.66 -5.11
C GLY A 63 35.63 20.21 -5.48
N THR A 64 35.43 19.86 -6.74
CA THR A 64 34.36 18.96 -7.15
C THR A 64 34.60 17.60 -6.51
N ALA A 65 34.26 17.47 -5.22
CA ALA A 65 33.95 16.18 -4.64
C ALA A 65 32.75 15.66 -5.43
N GLY A 66 33.00 14.70 -6.33
CA GLY A 66 31.94 14.09 -7.13
C GLY A 66 30.82 13.65 -6.19
N ALA A 67 29.66 14.27 -6.32
CA ALA A 67 28.45 13.79 -5.66
C ALA A 67 28.32 12.30 -5.98
N PRO A 68 27.97 11.44 -5.01
CA PRO A 68 27.85 10.03 -5.28
C PRO A 68 26.86 9.84 -6.44
N ALA A 69 27.28 9.11 -7.47
CA ALA A 69 26.52 8.87 -8.71
C ALA A 69 25.35 7.89 -8.49
N GLY A 70 24.60 8.07 -7.39
CA GLY A 70 23.43 7.30 -7.04
C GLY A 70 22.16 8.12 -7.26
N ARG A 71 21.07 7.46 -7.64
CA ARG A 71 19.75 8.09 -7.66
C ARG A 71 19.24 8.21 -6.23
N GLU A 72 18.67 9.36 -5.89
CA GLU A 72 18.00 9.59 -4.61
C GLU A 72 16.70 8.77 -4.54
N LEU A 73 16.44 8.14 -3.40
CA LEU A 73 15.37 7.16 -3.23
C LEU A 73 13.98 7.71 -3.57
N ARG A 74 13.64 8.91 -3.08
CA ARG A 74 12.31 9.51 -3.31
C ARG A 74 12.13 9.89 -4.79
N ALA A 75 13.17 10.40 -5.44
CA ALA A 75 13.19 10.70 -6.86
C ALA A 75 13.07 9.42 -7.72
N ALA A 76 13.75 8.34 -7.32
CA ALA A 76 13.64 7.04 -7.97
C ALA A 76 12.22 6.47 -7.85
N ALA A 77 11.62 6.54 -6.65
CA ALA A 77 10.23 6.13 -6.42
C ALA A 77 9.23 6.95 -7.22
N ARG A 78 9.41 8.28 -7.31
CA ARG A 78 8.58 9.14 -8.14
C ARG A 78 8.69 8.79 -9.62
N ALA A 79 9.90 8.53 -10.11
CA ALA A 79 10.11 8.13 -11.50
C ALA A 79 9.38 6.81 -11.82
N ALA A 80 9.46 5.81 -10.94
CA ALA A 80 8.70 4.56 -11.09
C ALA A 80 7.19 4.82 -11.07
N TRP A 81 6.72 5.63 -10.11
CA TRP A 81 5.30 5.98 -9.93
C TRP A 81 4.70 6.68 -11.16
N SER A 82 5.51 7.44 -11.90
CA SER A 82 5.09 8.13 -13.13
C SER A 82 5.00 7.24 -14.38
N LEU A 83 5.48 5.99 -14.33
CA LEU A 83 5.40 5.08 -15.47
C LEU A 83 3.95 4.63 -15.71
N ALA A 84 3.50 4.68 -16.96
CA ALA A 84 2.16 4.24 -17.34
C ALA A 84 2.08 2.74 -17.67
N GLU A 85 3.16 2.18 -18.20
CA GLU A 85 3.19 0.76 -18.60
C GLU A 85 3.36 -0.12 -17.34
N PRO A 86 2.45 -1.08 -17.08
CA PRO A 86 2.42 -1.82 -15.82
C PRO A 86 3.68 -2.64 -15.52
N ARG A 87 4.23 -3.36 -16.51
CA ARG A 87 5.42 -4.20 -16.31
C ARG A 87 6.67 -3.34 -16.09
N ALA A 88 6.80 -2.21 -16.76
CA ALA A 88 7.88 -1.25 -16.59
C ALA A 88 7.82 -0.59 -15.22
N LYS A 89 6.61 -0.23 -14.74
CA LYS A 89 6.41 0.26 -13.37
C LYS A 89 6.82 -0.79 -12.34
N ALA A 90 6.32 -2.02 -12.49
CA ALA A 90 6.65 -3.11 -11.59
C ALA A 90 8.16 -3.38 -11.54
N ALA A 91 8.82 -3.44 -12.70
CA ALA A 91 10.27 -3.59 -12.78
C ALA A 91 11.02 -2.45 -12.08
N ALA A 92 10.60 -1.19 -12.30
CA ALA A 92 11.20 -0.04 -11.65
C ALA A 92 10.97 -0.03 -10.12
N ALA A 93 9.80 -0.48 -9.65
CA ALA A 93 9.50 -0.62 -8.24
C ALA A 93 10.34 -1.74 -7.59
N ALA A 94 10.46 -2.90 -8.25
CA ALA A 94 11.30 -4.00 -7.78
C ALA A 94 12.78 -3.59 -7.65
N ALA A 95 13.28 -2.76 -8.57
CA ALA A 95 14.64 -2.25 -8.52
C ALA A 95 14.93 -1.41 -7.26
N LEU A 96 13.93 -0.70 -6.69
CA LEU A 96 14.12 0.09 -5.47
C LEU A 96 14.50 -0.77 -4.25
N GLY A 97 14.12 -2.05 -4.25
CA GLY A 97 14.43 -2.97 -3.15
C GLY A 97 15.87 -3.52 -3.17
N VAL A 98 16.58 -3.37 -4.29
CA VAL A 98 17.89 -4.00 -4.52
C VAL A 98 18.99 -3.04 -4.98
N GLU A 99 18.65 -1.91 -5.59
CA GLU A 99 19.62 -0.94 -6.06
C GLU A 99 20.27 -0.15 -4.91
N PRO A 100 21.57 0.18 -5.01
CA PRO A 100 22.25 1.04 -4.05
C PRO A 100 21.84 2.50 -4.27
N LEU A 101 20.69 2.88 -3.72
CA LEU A 101 20.15 4.24 -3.81
C LEU A 101 20.74 5.15 -2.73
N LEU A 102 20.82 6.44 -3.03
CA LEU A 102 21.08 7.45 -1.99
C LEU A 102 19.85 7.51 -1.08
N GLY A 103 20.11 7.75 0.21
CA GLY A 103 19.04 7.93 1.19
C GLY A 103 18.10 9.08 0.85
N PRO A 104 16.94 9.16 1.52
CA PRO A 104 15.94 10.17 1.26
C PRO A 104 16.51 11.57 1.51
N ASP A 105 16.39 12.46 0.53
CA ASP A 105 16.72 13.88 0.70
C ASP A 105 15.52 14.64 1.29
N PRO A 106 15.61 15.20 2.51
CA PRO A 106 14.54 15.98 3.11
C PRO A 106 14.32 17.34 2.44
N GLN A 107 15.29 17.84 1.67
CA GLN A 107 15.19 19.10 0.92
C GLN A 107 14.62 18.91 -0.48
N ALA A 108 14.61 17.68 -1.00
CA ALA A 108 13.98 17.39 -2.28
C ALA A 108 12.51 17.81 -2.25
N ARG A 109 12.11 18.56 -3.28
CA ARG A 109 10.74 19.01 -3.53
C ARG A 109 10.28 18.41 -4.84
N PHE A 110 9.07 17.87 -4.83
CA PHE A 110 8.46 17.25 -5.99
C PHE A 110 7.08 17.86 -6.18
N ASP A 111 6.72 18.19 -7.41
CA ASP A 111 5.35 18.58 -7.73
C ASP A 111 4.40 17.41 -7.43
N ASP A 112 3.26 17.75 -6.82
CA ASP A 112 2.24 16.80 -6.43
C ASP A 112 1.40 16.38 -7.63
N GLY A 113 1.96 15.52 -8.50
CA GLY A 113 1.14 14.76 -9.44
C GLY A 113 -0.06 14.15 -8.71
N LEU A 114 -1.28 14.41 -9.19
CA LEU A 114 -2.52 13.94 -8.53
C LEU A 114 -2.80 12.47 -8.82
N ARG A 115 -2.16 11.88 -9.82
CA ARG A 115 -2.40 10.49 -10.26
C ARG A 115 -1.08 9.83 -10.69
N PRO A 116 -0.89 8.53 -10.37
CA PRO A 116 0.24 7.77 -10.90
C PRO A 116 0.15 7.73 -12.42
N GLY A 117 1.27 7.39 -13.07
CA GLY A 117 1.23 7.00 -14.47
C GLY A 117 0.27 5.82 -14.62
N ARG A 118 -0.73 5.92 -15.51
CA ARG A 118 -1.74 4.87 -15.67
C ARG A 118 -1.78 4.35 -17.10
N PRO A 119 -1.91 3.03 -17.28
CA PRO A 119 -2.19 2.46 -18.58
C PRO A 119 -3.59 2.88 -19.06
N ALA A 120 -3.86 2.73 -20.36
CA ALA A 120 -5.19 2.96 -20.93
C ALA A 120 -6.23 1.94 -20.44
N LEU A 121 -5.77 0.73 -20.08
CA LEU A 121 -6.58 -0.38 -19.56
C LEU A 121 -5.95 -0.92 -18.27
N PRO A 122 -6.74 -1.42 -17.30
CA PRO A 122 -8.19 -1.59 -17.34
C PRO A 122 -8.97 -0.27 -17.27
N ARG A 123 -10.18 -0.23 -17.84
CA ARG A 123 -11.06 0.94 -17.66
C ARG A 123 -11.49 1.01 -16.20
N LEU A 124 -11.34 2.19 -15.61
CA LEU A 124 -11.72 2.44 -14.21
C LEU A 124 -13.17 2.92 -14.17
N VAL A 125 -14.06 2.06 -13.68
CA VAL A 125 -15.50 2.32 -13.53
C VAL A 125 -15.86 2.47 -12.06
N HIS A 126 -17.07 2.94 -11.79
CA HIS A 126 -17.56 3.04 -10.42
C HIS A 126 -17.63 1.63 -9.78
N PRO A 127 -17.33 1.45 -8.47
CA PRO A 127 -17.30 0.12 -7.84
C PRO A 127 -18.58 -0.73 -8.02
N ARG A 128 -19.74 -0.08 -8.19
CA ARG A 128 -21.03 -0.75 -8.42
C ARG A 128 -21.19 -1.31 -9.85
N ASP A 129 -20.39 -0.80 -10.78
CA ASP A 129 -20.45 -1.13 -12.21
C ASP A 129 -19.39 -2.16 -12.59
N VAL A 130 -18.53 -2.56 -11.63
CA VAL A 130 -17.56 -3.63 -11.83
C VAL A 130 -18.33 -4.97 -11.94
N PRO A 131 -18.17 -5.73 -13.03
CA PRO A 131 -18.86 -7.01 -13.21
C PRO A 131 -18.58 -7.97 -12.05
N GLN A 132 -19.59 -8.75 -11.65
CA GLN A 132 -19.38 -9.81 -10.66
C GLN A 132 -18.55 -10.95 -11.27
N ARG A 133 -17.52 -11.37 -10.54
CA ARG A 133 -16.54 -12.37 -10.96
C ARG A 133 -16.76 -13.65 -10.17
N GLY A 134 -17.11 -14.74 -10.86
CA GLY A 134 -17.33 -16.05 -10.24
C GLY A 134 -16.19 -17.01 -10.56
N ALA A 135 -15.73 -17.81 -9.59
CA ALA A 135 -14.66 -18.79 -9.82
C ALA A 135 -15.12 -20.08 -10.55
N GLY A 136 -16.40 -20.17 -10.93
CA GLY A 136 -17.01 -21.39 -11.48
C GLY A 136 -16.62 -21.72 -12.93
N THR A 137 -16.17 -20.74 -13.71
CA THR A 137 -15.74 -20.91 -15.11
C THR A 137 -14.28 -20.50 -15.29
N ALA A 138 -13.64 -20.93 -16.39
CA ALA A 138 -12.27 -20.53 -16.70
C ALA A 138 -12.14 -18.99 -16.82
N ASP A 139 -13.00 -18.36 -17.61
CA ASP A 139 -13.05 -16.90 -17.77
C ASP A 139 -13.32 -16.19 -16.44
N GLY A 140 -14.19 -16.76 -15.61
CA GLY A 140 -14.50 -16.20 -14.30
C GLY A 140 -13.32 -16.27 -13.31
N ARG A 141 -12.51 -17.34 -13.38
CA ARG A 141 -11.24 -17.44 -12.63
C ARG A 141 -10.20 -16.46 -13.17
N ALA A 142 -10.08 -16.30 -14.50
CA ALA A 142 -9.20 -15.30 -15.09
C ALA A 142 -9.61 -13.87 -14.69
N ALA A 143 -10.91 -13.56 -14.69
CA ALA A 143 -11.41 -12.27 -14.24
C ALA A 143 -11.14 -12.02 -12.74
N LEU A 144 -11.20 -13.07 -11.90
CA LEU A 144 -10.83 -13.00 -10.49
C LEU A 144 -9.33 -12.73 -10.32
N LEU A 145 -8.49 -13.46 -11.05
CA LEU A 145 -7.05 -13.27 -11.05
C LEU A 145 -6.67 -11.84 -11.50
N HIS A 146 -7.32 -11.33 -12.53
CA HIS A 146 -7.18 -9.93 -12.98
C HIS A 146 -7.54 -8.94 -11.88
N ALA A 147 -8.60 -9.19 -11.12
CA ALA A 147 -8.97 -8.33 -10.00
C ALA A 147 -7.90 -8.28 -8.92
N ILE A 148 -7.28 -9.42 -8.61
CA ILE A 148 -6.17 -9.50 -7.64
C ILE A 148 -4.95 -8.78 -8.20
N ALA A 149 -4.59 -9.01 -9.46
CA ALA A 149 -3.50 -8.30 -10.13
C ALA A 149 -3.70 -6.77 -10.06
N HIS A 150 -4.93 -6.29 -10.22
CA HIS A 150 -5.24 -4.86 -10.08
C HIS A 150 -5.11 -4.34 -8.65
N ILE A 151 -5.37 -5.18 -7.64
CA ILE A 151 -5.15 -4.82 -6.24
C ILE A 151 -3.64 -4.66 -5.99
N GLU A 152 -2.82 -5.62 -6.42
CA GLU A 152 -1.36 -5.55 -6.24
C GLU A 152 -0.74 -4.38 -7.02
N PHE A 153 -1.20 -4.12 -8.24
CA PHE A 153 -0.75 -2.96 -9.01
C PHE A 153 -1.07 -1.63 -8.31
N ASN A 154 -2.26 -1.51 -7.71
CA ASN A 154 -2.58 -0.34 -6.88
C ASN A 154 -1.71 -0.29 -5.62
N ALA A 155 -1.36 -1.42 -5.02
CA ALA A 155 -0.48 -1.48 -3.86
C ALA A 155 0.94 -0.97 -4.19
N VAL A 156 1.47 -1.31 -5.37
CA VAL A 156 2.71 -0.70 -5.91
C VAL A 156 2.58 0.83 -5.99
N ASP A 157 1.50 1.34 -6.57
CA ASP A 157 1.27 2.79 -6.68
C ASP A 157 1.19 3.48 -5.31
N LEU A 158 0.52 2.85 -4.34
CA LEU A 158 0.38 3.37 -2.98
C LEU A 158 1.70 3.37 -2.21
N ALA A 159 2.50 2.32 -2.36
CA ALA A 159 3.79 2.20 -1.70
C ALA A 159 4.79 3.21 -2.28
N LEU A 160 4.86 3.32 -3.61
CA LEU A 160 5.67 4.34 -4.27
C LEU A 160 5.23 5.77 -3.85
N ASP A 161 3.92 6.04 -3.83
CA ASP A 161 3.35 7.31 -3.36
C ASP A 161 3.82 7.66 -1.95
N ALA A 162 3.79 6.70 -1.03
CA ALA A 162 4.30 6.89 0.33
C ALA A 162 5.79 7.31 0.31
N VAL A 163 6.64 6.60 -0.42
CA VAL A 163 8.09 6.89 -0.46
C VAL A 163 8.35 8.31 -0.96
N TRP A 164 7.80 8.71 -2.10
CA TRP A 164 8.18 10.00 -2.68
C TRP A 164 7.44 11.19 -2.07
N ARG A 165 6.17 11.03 -1.67
CA ARG A 165 5.30 12.14 -1.26
C ARG A 165 5.66 12.70 0.12
N PHE A 166 5.91 11.86 1.10
CA PHE A 166 6.14 12.32 2.46
C PHE A 166 7.62 12.64 2.67
N ASP A 167 7.93 13.83 3.16
CA ASP A 167 9.29 14.24 3.54
C ASP A 167 9.49 14.19 5.06
N GLY A 168 10.76 14.31 5.48
CA GLY A 168 11.12 14.47 6.89
C GLY A 168 10.96 13.23 7.78
N LEU A 169 10.65 12.05 7.21
CA LEU A 169 10.49 10.81 7.98
C LEU A 169 11.84 10.10 8.22
N PRO A 170 11.92 9.13 9.15
CA PRO A 170 13.14 8.35 9.36
C PRO A 170 13.53 7.55 8.11
N HIS A 171 14.83 7.42 7.82
CA HIS A 171 15.34 6.64 6.68
C HIS A 171 14.72 5.23 6.57
N ALA A 172 14.60 4.51 7.70
CA ALA A 172 14.02 3.17 7.74
C ALA A 172 12.58 3.13 7.22
N TRP A 173 11.78 4.17 7.47
CA TRP A 173 10.41 4.27 6.99
C TRP A 173 10.36 4.22 5.45
N TYR A 174 11.27 4.93 4.77
CA TYR A 174 11.35 4.92 3.31
C TYR A 174 11.79 3.57 2.76
N LEU A 175 12.77 2.94 3.41
CA LEU A 175 13.23 1.60 3.01
C LEU A 175 12.12 0.55 3.17
N ASP A 176 11.34 0.63 4.25
CA ASP A 176 10.24 -0.30 4.47
C ASP A 176 9.17 -0.15 3.38
N TRP A 177 8.80 1.08 3.01
CA TRP A 177 7.87 1.28 1.89
C TRP A 177 8.44 0.94 0.52
N ALA A 178 9.74 1.14 0.30
CA ALA A 178 10.40 0.68 -0.92
C ALA A 178 10.40 -0.86 -1.03
N ARG A 179 10.55 -1.57 0.09
CA ARG A 179 10.39 -3.04 0.13
C ARG A 179 8.97 -3.46 -0.19
N VAL A 180 7.96 -2.82 0.41
CA VAL A 180 6.56 -3.09 0.08
C VAL A 180 6.32 -2.88 -1.42
N ALA A 181 6.78 -1.78 -2.01
CA ALA A 181 6.64 -1.55 -3.45
C ALA A 181 7.27 -2.67 -4.30
N ALA A 182 8.44 -3.20 -3.88
CA ALA A 182 9.10 -4.30 -4.56
C ALA A 182 8.37 -5.64 -4.40
N GLU A 183 7.84 -5.94 -3.21
CA GLU A 183 7.06 -7.15 -2.92
C GLU A 183 5.76 -7.18 -3.72
N GLU A 184 5.00 -6.09 -3.73
CA GLU A 184 3.74 -6.02 -4.49
C GLU A 184 3.98 -6.00 -6.00
N ALA A 185 5.13 -5.48 -6.46
CA ALA A 185 5.52 -5.57 -7.86
C ALA A 185 5.81 -7.02 -8.28
N LEU A 186 6.43 -7.82 -7.40
CA LEU A 186 6.61 -9.25 -7.62
C LEU A 186 5.26 -9.97 -7.68
N HIS A 187 4.35 -9.71 -6.72
CA HIS A 187 3.02 -10.30 -6.71
C HIS A 187 2.24 -9.97 -7.98
N PHE A 188 2.22 -8.69 -8.39
CA PHE A 188 1.63 -8.27 -9.65
C PHE A 188 2.22 -9.03 -10.85
N GLY A 189 3.55 -9.15 -10.93
CA GLY A 189 4.23 -9.87 -12.01
C GLY A 189 3.79 -11.32 -12.11
N LEU A 190 3.75 -12.04 -10.98
CA LEU A 190 3.29 -13.44 -10.94
C LEU A 190 1.85 -13.59 -11.43
N LEU A 191 0.96 -12.68 -11.02
CA LEU A 191 -0.45 -12.71 -11.42
C LEU A 191 -0.63 -12.34 -12.90
N ALA A 192 0.15 -11.39 -13.40
CA ALA A 192 0.13 -10.98 -14.81
C ALA A 192 0.65 -12.10 -15.72
N ASP A 193 1.75 -12.76 -15.34
CA ASP A 193 2.26 -13.94 -16.04
C ASP A 193 1.23 -15.07 -16.05
N GLU A 194 0.54 -15.30 -14.93
CA GLU A 194 -0.51 -16.31 -14.83
C GLU A 194 -1.73 -16.00 -15.72
N LEU A 195 -2.13 -14.72 -15.85
CA LEU A 195 -3.17 -14.31 -16.79
C LEU A 195 -2.76 -14.62 -18.23
N GLU A 196 -1.52 -14.29 -18.60
CA GLU A 196 -1.01 -14.53 -19.94
C GLU A 196 -0.97 -16.02 -20.27
N ARG A 197 -0.57 -16.88 -19.32
CA ARG A 197 -0.63 -18.34 -19.48
C ARG A 197 -2.05 -18.85 -19.73
N ARG A 198 -3.07 -18.13 -19.26
CA ARG A 198 -4.50 -18.43 -19.48
C ARG A 198 -5.08 -17.77 -20.73
N GLY A 199 -4.25 -17.07 -21.51
CA GLY A 199 -4.66 -16.39 -22.74
C GLY A 199 -5.26 -15.01 -22.55
N HIS A 200 -5.04 -14.38 -21.39
CA HIS A 200 -5.58 -13.07 -21.03
C HIS A 200 -4.51 -12.05 -20.67
N GLY A 201 -4.80 -10.77 -20.86
CA GLY A 201 -3.94 -9.66 -20.47
C GLY A 201 -4.42 -8.94 -19.21
N TYR A 202 -3.48 -8.32 -18.49
CA TYR A 202 -3.84 -7.29 -17.52
C TYR A 202 -4.45 -6.09 -18.26
N GLY A 203 -5.71 -5.77 -17.96
CA GLY A 203 -6.50 -4.77 -18.67
C GLY A 203 -7.74 -5.32 -19.40
N ASP A 204 -7.87 -6.65 -19.54
CA ASP A 204 -8.99 -7.29 -20.26
C ASP A 204 -10.36 -7.08 -19.57
N TRP A 205 -10.37 -6.75 -18.28
CA TRP A 205 -11.60 -6.48 -17.52
C TRP A 205 -11.58 -5.10 -16.87
N ASP A 206 -12.77 -4.51 -16.71
CA ASP A 206 -12.94 -3.27 -15.96
C ASP A 206 -12.55 -3.43 -14.49
N ALA A 207 -12.06 -2.34 -13.91
CA ALA A 207 -11.65 -2.26 -12.52
C ALA A 207 -12.16 -0.96 -11.87
N HIS A 208 -11.84 -0.74 -10.59
CA HIS A 208 -12.25 0.46 -9.86
C HIS A 208 -11.07 1.08 -9.12
N ASP A 209 -11.16 2.37 -8.81
CA ASP A 209 -10.05 3.14 -8.23
C ASP A 209 -10.22 3.49 -6.74
N GLY A 210 -11.13 2.81 -6.04
CA GLY A 210 -11.55 3.23 -4.69
C GLY A 210 -10.43 3.29 -3.65
N LEU A 211 -9.35 2.53 -3.80
CA LEU A 211 -8.19 2.61 -2.92
C LEU A 211 -7.41 3.92 -3.11
N TRP A 212 -7.17 4.31 -4.36
CA TRP A 212 -6.45 5.54 -4.68
C TRP A 212 -7.25 6.78 -4.26
N GLU A 213 -8.57 6.76 -4.42
CA GLU A 213 -9.45 7.84 -3.94
C GLU A 213 -9.26 8.09 -2.43
N MET A 214 -9.15 7.03 -1.63
CA MET A 214 -8.89 7.14 -0.19
C MET A 214 -7.47 7.65 0.09
N ALA A 215 -6.48 7.18 -0.67
CA ALA A 215 -5.11 7.67 -0.56
C ALA A 215 -5.01 9.17 -0.86
N MET A 216 -5.77 9.67 -1.83
CA MET A 216 -5.83 11.10 -2.14
C MET A 216 -6.46 11.92 -1.01
N ARG A 217 -7.48 11.40 -0.34
CA ARG A 217 -8.09 12.07 0.83
C ARG A 217 -7.13 12.17 2.02
N THR A 218 -6.13 11.32 2.08
CA THR A 218 -5.13 11.25 3.16
C THR A 218 -3.74 11.73 2.73
N ARG A 219 -3.61 12.31 1.53
CA ARG A 219 -2.30 12.63 0.90
C ARG A 219 -1.43 13.63 1.66
N HIS A 220 -2.03 14.36 2.60
CA HIS A 220 -1.37 15.44 3.33
C HIS A 220 -0.83 15.00 4.70
N ASP A 221 -1.18 13.81 5.16
CA ASP A 221 -0.86 13.34 6.50
C ASP A 221 -0.43 11.86 6.46
N PRO A 222 0.85 11.55 6.69
CA PRO A 222 1.33 10.17 6.71
C PRO A 222 0.68 9.34 7.82
N LEU A 223 0.31 9.93 8.96
CA LEU A 223 -0.39 9.22 10.03
C LEU A 223 -1.82 8.87 9.61
N ALA A 224 -2.56 9.80 9.02
CA ALA A 224 -3.89 9.52 8.46
C ALA A 224 -3.81 8.47 7.36
N ARG A 225 -2.79 8.53 6.49
CA ARG A 225 -2.54 7.53 5.44
C ARG A 225 -2.36 6.14 6.04
N MET A 226 -1.47 5.99 7.03
CA MET A 226 -1.19 4.71 7.68
C MET A 226 -2.37 4.20 8.53
N ALA A 227 -3.21 5.08 9.08
CA ALA A 227 -4.36 4.67 9.88
C ALA A 227 -5.53 4.18 9.02
N LEU A 228 -5.75 4.79 7.85
CA LEU A 228 -6.98 4.59 7.07
C LEU A 228 -6.81 3.66 5.87
N VAL A 229 -5.69 3.75 5.15
CA VAL A 229 -5.50 2.95 3.91
C VAL A 229 -5.23 1.47 4.22
N PRO A 230 -4.26 1.10 5.08
CA PRO A 230 -4.05 -0.29 5.47
C PRO A 230 -5.29 -0.93 6.06
N ARG A 231 -6.04 -0.22 6.93
CA ARG A 231 -7.25 -0.77 7.54
C ARG A 231 -8.36 -1.04 6.53
N LEU A 232 -8.43 -0.26 5.44
CA LEU A 232 -9.35 -0.52 4.32
C LEU A 232 -8.89 -1.73 3.46
N MET A 233 -7.58 -1.93 3.32
CA MET A 233 -6.99 -3.06 2.59
C MET A 233 -7.07 -4.37 3.39
N GLU A 234 -6.67 -4.34 4.65
CA GLU A 234 -6.56 -5.50 5.55
C GLU A 234 -7.95 -6.09 5.87
N ALA A 235 -8.95 -5.24 6.07
CA ALA A 235 -10.35 -5.65 6.22
C ALA A 235 -10.94 -6.30 4.95
N ARG A 236 -10.31 -6.12 3.78
CA ARG A 236 -10.74 -6.76 2.53
C ARG A 236 -9.92 -8.00 2.21
N GLY A 237 -8.60 -7.96 2.40
CA GLY A 237 -7.70 -9.08 2.15
C GLY A 237 -7.95 -10.25 3.10
N LEU A 238 -7.97 -10.02 4.41
CA LEU A 238 -8.14 -11.09 5.40
C LEU A 238 -9.51 -11.78 5.32
N ASP A 239 -10.56 -11.02 5.01
CA ASP A 239 -11.93 -11.55 4.95
C ASP A 239 -12.22 -12.28 3.63
N VAL A 240 -11.51 -11.96 2.54
CA VAL A 240 -11.82 -12.45 1.19
C VAL A 240 -10.82 -13.49 0.69
N THR A 241 -9.54 -13.44 1.08
CA THR A 241 -8.50 -14.38 0.60
C THR A 241 -8.82 -15.85 0.91
N PRO A 242 -9.20 -16.25 2.14
CA PRO A 242 -9.53 -17.64 2.43
C PRO A 242 -10.80 -18.14 1.70
N LEU A 243 -11.69 -17.22 1.30
CA LEU A 243 -12.87 -17.55 0.52
C LEU A 243 -12.51 -17.74 -0.96
N ILE A 244 -11.62 -16.90 -1.50
CA ILE A 244 -11.10 -17.03 -2.87
C ILE A 244 -10.33 -18.33 -3.03
N GLN A 245 -9.38 -18.61 -2.13
CA GLN A 245 -8.58 -19.84 -2.16
C GLN A 245 -9.48 -21.08 -2.17
N ARG A 246 -10.43 -21.18 -1.23
CA ARG A 246 -11.40 -22.30 -1.20
C ARG A 246 -12.23 -22.43 -2.47
N LYS A 247 -12.61 -21.30 -3.11
CA LYS A 247 -13.35 -21.33 -4.38
C LYS A 247 -12.48 -21.81 -5.54
N LEU A 248 -11.20 -21.46 -5.56
CA LEU A 248 -10.23 -21.91 -6.56
C LEU A 248 -9.90 -23.41 -6.37
N GLU A 249 -9.69 -23.85 -5.13
CA GLU A 249 -9.53 -25.26 -4.77
C GLU A 249 -10.72 -26.10 -5.22
N GLN A 250 -11.94 -25.67 -4.90
CA GLN A 250 -13.18 -26.34 -5.31
C GLN A 250 -13.37 -26.40 -6.83
N ALA A 251 -12.77 -25.47 -7.57
CA ALA A 251 -12.78 -25.44 -9.02
C ALA A 251 -11.65 -26.27 -9.67
N GLY A 252 -10.82 -26.96 -8.87
CA GLY A 252 -9.71 -27.78 -9.33
C GLY A 252 -8.47 -27.00 -9.77
N ASP A 253 -8.37 -25.72 -9.41
CA ASP A 253 -7.30 -24.83 -9.83
C ASP A 253 -6.14 -24.80 -8.82
N SER A 254 -5.41 -25.92 -8.73
CA SER A 254 -4.35 -26.09 -7.72
C SER A 254 -3.09 -25.26 -7.97
N VAL A 255 -2.97 -24.62 -9.14
CA VAL A 255 -1.83 -23.74 -9.46
C VAL A 255 -2.07 -22.32 -8.93
N ALA A 256 -3.32 -21.92 -8.74
CA ALA A 256 -3.73 -20.59 -8.28
C ALA A 256 -3.98 -20.48 -6.77
N VAL A 257 -3.76 -21.56 -6.01
CA VAL A 257 -3.97 -21.67 -4.55
C VAL A 257 -2.63 -21.72 -3.86
#